data_AF-A0AAJ2E6H5-F1
#
_entry.id   AF-A0AAJ2E6H5-F1
#
_cell.length_a   1.000
_cell.length_b   1.000
_cell.length_c   1.000
_cell.angle_alpha   90.00
_cell.angle_beta   90.00
_cell.angle_gamma   90.00
#
_symmetry.space_group_name_H-M   'P 1'
#
loop_
_entity.id
_entity.type
_entity.pdbx_description
1 polymer ?
#
loop_
_entity_poly.entity_id
_entity_poly.type
_entity_poly.pdbx_seq_one_letter_code
_entity_poly.pdbx_strand_id
1 'polypeptide(L)' 'MTDADVRAAAPRQIERDITETGPFYEHRTRGGYFTVRRSEFHWYEQSGAAPACCMSRDDALRAAREALRMINAEAA' A
#
# COMPACT_ATOMS: atom_id res chain seq x y z
N MET A 1 -3.10 -17.29 -11.86
CA MET A 1 -2.06 -16.31 -11.50
C MET A 1 -0.89 -16.54 -12.44
N THR A 2 -0.44 -15.51 -13.14
CA THR A 2 0.65 -15.57 -14.14
C THR A 2 1.97 -15.13 -13.51
N ASP A 3 3.11 -15.46 -14.12
CA ASP A 3 4.42 -14.95 -13.70
C ASP A 3 4.51 -13.42 -13.74
N ALA A 4 3.69 -12.79 -14.59
CA ALA A 4 3.56 -11.33 -14.64
C ALA A 4 2.86 -10.80 -13.37
N ASP A 5 1.82 -11.49 -12.89
CA ASP A 5 1.14 -11.15 -11.63
C ASP A 5 2.07 -11.32 -10.43
N VAL A 6 2.87 -12.39 -10.41
CA VAL A 6 3.85 -12.65 -9.33
C VAL A 6 4.91 -11.55 -9.29
N ARG A 7 5.45 -11.16 -10.45
CA ARG A 7 6.42 -10.05 -10.56
C ARG A 7 5.80 -8.71 -10.20
N ALA A 8 4.54 -8.48 -10.58
CA ALA A 8 3.83 -7.26 -10.24
C ALA A 8 3.58 -7.14 -8.73
N ALA A 9 3.30 -8.26 -8.05
CA ALA A 9 3.05 -8.32 -6.61
C ALA A 9 4.32 -8.24 -5.74
N ALA A 10 5.51 -8.34 -6.33
CA ALA A 10 6.77 -8.26 -5.60
C ALA A 10 6.89 -6.93 -4.84
N PRO A 11 7.43 -6.94 -3.60
CA PRO A 11 7.68 -5.72 -2.85
C PRO A 11 8.58 -4.75 -3.63
N ARG A 12 8.17 -3.49 -3.72
CA ARG A 12 8.87 -2.42 -4.43
C ARG A 12 9.10 -1.26 -3.48
N GLN A 13 10.36 -0.85 -3.32
CA GLN A 13 10.68 0.35 -2.54
C GLN A 13 10.20 1.59 -3.29
N ILE A 14 9.31 2.37 -2.67
CA ILE A 14 8.76 3.60 -3.26
C ILE A 14 9.57 4.81 -2.76
N GLU A 15 9.84 4.83 -1.47
CA GLU A 15 10.65 5.85 -0.80
C GLU A 15 11.55 5.19 0.25
N ARG A 16 12.49 5.96 0.81
CA ARG A 16 13.22 5.52 2.00
C ARG A 16 12.21 5.19 3.11
N ASP A 17 12.29 3.97 3.63
CA ASP A 17 11.40 3.44 4.68
C ASP A 17 9.92 3.25 4.29
N ILE A 18 9.57 3.31 2.99
CA ILE A 18 8.23 2.99 2.46
C ILE A 18 8.34 1.96 1.34
N THR A 19 7.76 0.77 1.57
CA THR A 19 7.70 -0.31 0.57
C THR A 19 6.26 -0.56 0.17
N GLU A 20 5.98 -0.63 -1.14
CA GLU A 20 4.69 -1.07 -1.66
C GLU A 20 4.73 -2.58 -1.93
N THR A 21 3.69 -3.30 -1.50
CA THR A 21 3.48 -4.70 -1.85
C THR A 21 2.15 -4.86 -2.58
N GLY A 22 2.15 -5.67 -3.65
CA GLY A 22 1.03 -5.79 -4.58
C GLY A 22 1.32 -5.14 -5.94
N PRO A 23 0.36 -5.17 -6.87
CA PRO A 23 -1.05 -5.42 -6.63
C PRO A 23 -1.41 -6.89 -6.42
N PHE A 24 -2.34 -7.15 -5.50
CA PHE A 24 -3.07 -8.39 -5.34
C PHE A 24 -4.50 -8.22 -5.87
N TYR A 25 -5.14 -9.34 -6.18
CA TYR A 25 -6.57 -9.38 -6.50
C TYR A 25 -7.32 -10.02 -5.34
N GLU A 26 -8.01 -9.20 -4.55
CA GLU A 26 -8.81 -9.65 -3.41
C GLU A 26 -10.26 -9.17 -3.58
N HIS A 27 -11.24 -10.01 -3.31
CA HIS A 27 -12.67 -9.67 -3.42
C HIS A 27 -13.10 -9.04 -4.76
N ARG A 28 -12.49 -9.47 -5.88
CA ARG A 28 -12.69 -8.91 -7.24
C ARG A 28 -12.21 -7.47 -7.42
N THR A 29 -11.44 -6.95 -6.47
CA THR A 29 -10.85 -5.62 -6.51
C THR A 29 -9.33 -5.77 -6.52
N ARG A 30 -8.66 -5.00 -7.37
CA ARG A 30 -7.20 -4.94 -7.39
C ARG A 30 -6.74 -3.99 -6.27
N GLY A 31 -5.76 -4.37 -5.48
CA GLY A 31 -5.31 -3.56 -4.35
C GLY A 31 -3.90 -3.91 -3.92
N GLY A 32 -3.39 -3.20 -2.94
CA GLY A 32 -2.06 -3.41 -2.38
C GLY A 32 -1.92 -2.66 -1.07
N TYR A 33 -0.73 -2.62 -0.52
CA TYR A 33 -0.48 -1.86 0.70
C TYR A 33 0.93 -1.27 0.72
N PHE A 34 1.06 -0.13 1.38
CA PHE A 34 2.35 0.43 1.75
C PHE A 34 2.72 -0.03 3.16
N THR A 35 3.98 -0.41 3.36
CA THR A 35 4.53 -0.74 4.66
C THR A 35 5.49 0.34 5.10
N VAL A 36 5.26 0.88 6.30
CA VAL A 36 6.16 1.80 6.99
C VAL A 36 6.49 1.18 8.35
N ARG A 37 7.74 0.73 8.52
CA ARG A 37 8.17 -0.09 9.67
C ARG A 37 7.27 -1.34 9.86
N ARG A 38 6.27 -1.27 10.74
CA ARG A 38 5.31 -2.35 11.07
C ARG A 38 3.86 -1.99 10.76
N SER A 39 3.61 -0.81 10.20
CA SER A 39 2.27 -0.33 9.86
C SER A 39 1.98 -0.55 8.38
N GLU A 40 0.78 -1.04 8.08
CA GLU A 40 0.30 -1.28 6.72
C GLU A 40 -0.81 -0.28 6.35
N PHE A 41 -0.71 0.28 5.15
CA PHE A 41 -1.66 1.24 4.59
C PHE A 41 -2.25 0.66 3.32
N HIS A 42 -3.45 0.10 3.42
CA HIS A 42 -4.11 -0.65 2.35
C HIS A 42 -4.81 0.28 1.35
N TRP A 43 -4.64 0.01 0.06
CA TRP A 43 -5.31 0.69 -1.04
C TRP A 43 -5.99 -0.29 -1.99
N TYR A 44 -7.04 0.17 -2.64
CA TYR A 44 -7.81 -0.60 -3.61
C TYR A 44 -8.13 0.27 -4.82
N GLU A 45 -8.07 -0.30 -6.02
CA GLU A 45 -8.57 0.33 -7.24
C GLU A 45 -10.09 0.46 -7.14
N GLN A 46 -10.63 1.58 -7.63
CA GLN A 46 -12.06 1.89 -7.56
C GLN A 46 -12.96 0.95 -8.40
N SER A 47 -12.34 0.07 -9.18
CA SER A 47 -12.98 -0.96 -10.00
C SER A 47 -13.35 -2.17 -9.15
N GLY A 48 -14.47 -2.10 -8.42
CA GLY A 48 -15.03 -3.26 -7.71
C GLY A 48 -15.82 -2.90 -6.45
N ALA A 49 -16.19 -3.93 -5.70
CA ALA A 49 -16.79 -3.80 -4.37
C ALA A 49 -15.70 -3.55 -3.32
N ALA A 50 -14.90 -2.49 -3.50
CA ALA A 50 -13.94 -2.09 -2.49
C ALA A 50 -14.68 -1.80 -1.17
N PRO A 51 -14.23 -2.34 -0.02
CA PRO A 51 -14.79 -1.97 1.28
C PRO A 51 -14.89 -0.44 1.47
N ALA A 52 -15.90 0.03 2.20
CA ALA A 52 -16.10 1.47 2.42
C ALA A 52 -14.93 2.16 3.15
N CYS A 53 -14.05 1.40 3.78
CA CYS A 53 -12.82 1.87 4.44
C CYS A 53 -11.59 1.93 3.52
N CYS A 54 -11.74 1.66 2.22
CA CYS A 54 -10.62 1.58 1.30
C CYS A 54 -10.12 2.96 0.84
N MET A 55 -8.80 3.14 0.91
CA MET A 55 -8.12 4.30 0.35
C MET A 55 -7.82 4.08 -1.13
N SER A 56 -7.75 5.19 -1.88
CA SER A 56 -7.04 5.19 -3.16
C SER A 56 -5.55 4.90 -2.91
N ARG A 57 -4.82 4.46 -3.95
CA ARG A 57 -3.37 4.25 -3.84
C ARG A 57 -2.65 5.51 -3.38
N ASP A 58 -3.06 6.67 -3.86
CA ASP A 58 -2.45 7.95 -3.51
C ASP A 58 -2.76 8.36 -2.06
N ASP A 59 -3.98 8.10 -1.58
CA ASP A 59 -4.34 8.36 -0.18
C ASP A 59 -3.60 7.44 0.79
N ALA A 60 -3.45 6.16 0.45
CA ALA A 60 -2.66 5.24 1.27
C ALA A 60 -1.17 5.62 1.29
N LEU A 61 -0.62 6.09 0.16
CA LEU A 61 0.75 6.61 0.12
C LEU A 61 0.91 7.88 0.95
N ARG A 62 -0.07 8.78 0.91
CA ARG A 62 -0.09 9.99 1.74
C ARG A 62 -0.12 9.64 3.23
N ALA A 63 -0.98 8.70 3.63
CA ALA A 63 -1.05 8.22 5.02
C ALA A 63 0.26 7.56 5.47
N ALA A 64 0.89 6.76 4.60
CA ALA A 64 2.21 6.16 4.87
C ALA A 64 3.29 7.23 5.11
N ARG A 65 3.34 8.28 4.28
CA ARG A 65 4.29 9.40 4.46
C ARG A 65 4.03 10.17 5.76
N GLU A 66 2.76 10.41 6.10
CA GLU A 66 2.38 11.07 7.35
C GLU A 66 2.81 10.25 8.57
N ALA A 67 2.57 8.93 8.55
CA ALA A 67 3.02 8.03 9.60
C ALA A 67 4.55 8.03 9.76
N LEU A 68 5.30 7.98 8.64
CA LEU A 68 6.76 8.05 8.68
C LEU A 68 7.26 9.37 9.29
N ARG A 69 6.61 10.50 8.98
CA ARG A 69 6.94 11.81 9.56
C ARG A 69 6.72 11.82 11.08
N MET A 70 5.58 11.31 11.55
CA MET A 70 5.29 11.23 12.99
C MET A 70 6.33 10.38 13.72
N ILE A 71 6.60 9.19 13.19
CA ILE A 71 7.60 8.26 13.72
C ILE A 71 9.00 8.88 13.81
N ASN A 72 9.40 9.65 12.80
CA ASN A 72 10.69 10.33 12.80
C ASN A 72 10.72 11.53 13.75
N ALA A 73 9.61 12.22 13.93
CA ALA A 73 9.48 13.32 14.88
C ALA A 73 9.53 12.82 16.34
N GLU A 74 8.97 11.64 16.63
CA GLU A 74 9.05 11.00 17.96
C GLU A 74 10.45 10.47 18.30
N ALA A 75 11.29 10.25 17.29
CA ALA A 75 12.65 9.72 17.45
C ALA A 75 13.74 10.81 17.52
N ALA A 76 13.36 12.09 17.40
CA ALA A 76 14.25 13.26 17.45
C ALA A 76 14.25 13.90 18.84
#